data_AF-A0AAE0CXB2-F1
#
_entry.id   AF-A0AAE0CXB2-F1
#
_cell.length_a   1.000
_cell.length_b   1.000
_cell.length_c   1.000
_cell.angle_alpha   90.00
_cell.angle_beta   90.00
_cell.angle_gamma   90.00
#
_symmetry.space_group_name_H-M   'P 1'
#
loop_
_entity.id
_entity.type
_entity.pdbx_description
1 polymer ?
#
loop_
_entity_poly.entity_id
_entity_poly.type
_entity_poly.pdbx_seq_one_letter_code
_entity_poly.pdbx_strand_id
1 'polypeptide(L)' 'MWRCEQIRRRYGADVYIQVRYKNRHYEYSSSNDNSFPKSRAELKGVYPILVAKSPMDFEEKECPSEVKDTSG' A
#
# COMPACT_ATOMS: atom_id res chain seq x y z
N MET A 1 15.38 -1.01 -1.49
CA MET A 1 13.95 -1.25 -1.78
C MET A 1 13.45 -0.23 -2.81
N TRP A 2 13.82 -0.38 -4.07
CA TRP A 2 13.67 0.67 -5.11
C TRP A 2 12.22 1.06 -5.41
N ARG A 3 11.29 0.08 -5.37
CA ARG A 3 9.86 0.32 -5.62
C ARG A 3 9.21 1.23 -4.58
N CYS A 4 9.54 1.09 -3.30
CA CYS A 4 9.00 1.94 -2.24
C CYS A 4 9.51 3.38 -2.37
N GLU A 5 10.77 3.54 -2.74
CA GLU A 5 11.36 4.85 -3.02
C GLU A 5 10.70 5.53 -4.22
N GLN A 6 10.34 4.77 -5.26
CA GLN A 6 9.58 5.31 -6.39
C GLN A 6 8.17 5.76 -5.98
N ILE A 7 7.47 4.99 -5.14
CA ILE A 7 6.15 5.38 -4.61
C ILE A 7 6.27 6.68 -3.81
N ARG A 8 7.26 6.76 -2.91
CA ARG A 8 7.53 7.97 -2.12
C ARG A 8 7.76 9.19 -3.02
N ARG A 9 8.65 9.07 -4.00
CA ARG A 9 8.99 10.18 -4.90
C ARG A 9 7.84 10.57 -5.83
N ARG A 10 7.11 9.60 -6.37
CA ARG A 10 6.05 9.85 -7.35
C ARG A 10 4.81 10.47 -6.71
N TYR A 11 4.44 10.04 -5.51
CA TYR A 11 3.19 10.42 -4.87
C TYR A 11 3.35 11.25 -3.61
N GLY A 12 4.58 11.55 -3.18
CA GLY A 12 4.85 12.24 -1.91
C GLY A 12 4.37 11.46 -0.69
N ALA A 13 4.32 10.13 -0.79
CA ALA A 13 3.71 9.26 0.21
C ALA A 13 4.75 8.61 1.13
N ASP A 14 4.38 8.41 2.39
CA ASP A 14 5.13 7.56 3.30
C ASP A 14 4.69 6.09 3.16
N VAL A 15 5.67 5.19 3.08
CA VAL A 15 5.49 3.76 2.85
C VAL A 15 6.05 3.00 4.05
N TYR A 16 5.21 2.22 4.70
CA TYR A 16 5.61 1.25 5.71
C TYR A 16 5.27 -0.16 5.25
N ILE A 17 6.23 -1.08 5.39
CA ILE A 17 6.07 -2.49 5.05
C ILE A 17 6.59 -3.34 6.19
N GLN A 18 5.75 -4.25 6.67
CA GLN A 18 6.14 -5.32 7.59
C GLN A 18 5.99 -6.66 6.87
N VAL A 19 7.07 -7.44 6.83
CA VAL A 19 7.10 -8.79 6.24
C VAL A 19 7.47 -9.80 7.31
N ARG A 20 6.67 -10.86 7.43
CA ARG A 20 7.02 -12.03 8.24
C ARG A 20 7.42 -13.19 7.34
N TYR A 21 8.67 -13.64 7.43
CA TYR A 21 9.18 -14.78 6.66
C TYR A 21 10.04 -15.67 7.55
N LYS A 22 9.76 -16.99 7.56
CA LYS A 22 10.47 -17.99 8.38
C LYS A 22 10.67 -17.55 9.84
N ASN A 23 9.60 -17.13 10.50
CA ASN A 23 9.59 -16.62 11.89
C ASN A 23 10.46 -15.37 12.14
N ARG A 24 10.94 -14.69 11.10
CA ARG A 24 11.63 -13.41 11.20
C ARG A 24 10.72 -12.29 10.71
N HIS A 25 10.82 -11.15 11.38
CA HIS A 25 10.13 -9.93 11.00
C HIS A 25 11.13 -8.99 10.33
N TYR A 26 10.72 -8.45 9.19
CA TYR A 26 11.47 -7.47 8.42
C TYR A 26 10.59 -6.24 8.30
N GLU A 27 11.16 -5.09 8.61
CA GLU A 27 10.45 -3.82 8.54
C GLU A 27 11.19 -2.84 7.65
N TYR A 28 10.42 -2.06 6.92
CA TYR A 28 10.90 -0.94 6.14
C TYR A 28 9.96 0.23 6.35
N SER A 29 10.52 1.40 6.62
CA SER A 29 9.83 2.69 6.60
C SER A 29 10.56 3.62 5.65
N SER A 30 9.83 4.32 4.78
CA SER A 30 10.37 5.39 3.95
C SER A 30 10.36 6.75 4.64
N SER A 31 9.71 6.84 5.81
CA SER A 31 9.57 8.06 6.60
C SER A 31 10.70 8.17 7.60
N ASN A 32 11.13 9.41 7.87
CA ASN A 32 12.03 9.72 8.98
C ASN A 32 11.24 10.11 10.26
N ASP A 33 9.91 10.10 10.19
CA ASP A 33 9.04 10.38 11.33
C ASP A 33 8.86 9.11 12.18
N ASN A 34 9.22 9.21 13.45
CA ASN A 34 9.06 8.13 14.42
C ASN A 34 7.59 7.86 14.78
N SER A 35 6.66 8.76 14.41
CA SER A 35 5.22 8.58 14.60
C SER A 35 4.56 7.75 13.49
N PHE A 36 5.30 7.41 12.44
CA PHE A 36 4.82 6.62 11.30
C PHE A 36 5.45 5.21 11.28
N PRO A 37 4.65 4.14 11.10
CA PRO A 37 3.20 4.14 10.91
C PRO A 37 2.47 4.35 12.25
N LYS A 38 1.35 5.07 12.20
CA LYS A 38 0.46 5.17 13.36
C LYS A 38 -0.14 3.80 13.69
N SER A 39 -0.41 3.54 14.95
CA SER A 39 -1.14 2.34 15.37
C SER A 39 -2.56 2.35 14.82
N ARG A 40 -3.17 1.16 14.72
CA ARG A 40 -4.58 1.03 14.30
C ARG A 40 -5.53 1.81 15.21
N ALA A 41 -5.21 1.94 16.50
CA ALA A 41 -6.00 2.72 17.44
C ALA A 41 -5.94 4.22 17.12
N GLU A 42 -4.74 4.75 16.86
CA GLU A 42 -4.53 6.16 16.51
C GLU A 42 -5.17 6.52 15.16
N LEU A 43 -5.14 5.61 14.20
CA LEU A 43 -5.71 5.85 12.86
C LEU A 43 -7.23 5.87 12.85
N LYS A 44 -7.91 5.16 13.77
CA LYS A 44 -9.37 5.19 13.91
C LYS A 44 -9.92 6.56 14.35
N GLY A 45 -9.10 7.40 14.98
CA GLY A 45 -9.53 8.68 15.54
C GLY A 45 -9.32 9.91 14.65
N VAL A 46 -8.51 9.81 13.59
CA VAL A 46 -7.95 11.00 12.91
C VAL A 46 -8.26 11.07 11.41
N TYR A 47 -8.50 9.94 10.74
CA TYR A 47 -8.65 9.89 9.29
C TYR A 47 -9.90 9.11 8.87
N PRO A 48 -10.49 9.41 7.68
CA PRO A 48 -11.49 8.52 7.10
C PRO A 48 -10.95 7.09 7.02
N ILE A 49 -11.86 6.12 7.19
CA ILE A 49 -11.61 4.70 7.43
C ILE A 49 -10.37 4.19 6.70
N LEU A 50 -9.37 3.72 7.45
CA LEU A 50 -8.22 3.01 6.91
C LEU A 50 -8.67 1.90 5.96
N VAL A 51 -8.27 2.01 4.70
CA VAL A 51 -8.45 0.94 3.72
C VAL A 51 -7.28 -0.04 3.90
N ALA A 52 -7.41 -0.95 4.86
CA ALA A 52 -6.51 -2.09 4.95
C ALA A 52 -6.86 -3.08 3.83
N LYS A 53 -5.89 -3.39 2.97
CA LYS A 53 -6.03 -4.37 1.90
C LYS A 53 -5.22 -5.62 2.23
N SER A 54 -5.89 -6.75 2.34
CA SER A 54 -5.32 -8.09 2.36
C SER A 54 -5.11 -8.59 0.93
N PRO A 55 -4.30 -9.65 0.70
CA PRO A 55 -4.17 -10.26 -0.63
C PRO A 55 -5.51 -10.58 -1.31
N MET A 56 -6.52 -11.02 -0.55
CA MET A 56 -7.87 -11.31 -1.05
C MET A 56 -8.55 -10.06 -1.64
N ASP A 57 -8.24 -8.87 -1.14
CA ASP A 57 -8.80 -7.62 -1.65
C ASP A 57 -8.24 -7.21 -3.03
N PHE A 58 -7.24 -7.93 -3.55
CA PHE A 58 -6.66 -7.73 -4.87
C PHE A 58 -7.08 -8.79 -5.88
N GLU A 59 -7.79 -9.85 -5.46
CA GLU A 59 -8.23 -10.91 -6.37
C GLU A 59 -9.47 -10.53 -7.20
N GLU A 60 -10.15 -9.43 -6.88
CA GLU A 60 -11.25 -8.90 -7.67
C GLU A 60 -10.82 -7.70 -8.51
N LYS A 61 -10.40 -8.00 -9.74
CA LYS A 61 -10.75 -7.27 -10.96
C LYS A 61 -10.16 -8.06 -12.14
N GLU A 62 -10.99 -8.84 -12.82
CA GLU A 62 -10.80 -8.98 -14.25
C GLU A 62 -10.77 -7.56 -14.80
N CYS A 63 -9.60 -7.12 -15.29
CA CYS A 63 -9.52 -5.92 -16.12
C CYS A 63 -10.58 -6.11 -17.21
N PRO A 64 -11.57 -5.22 -17.38
CA PRO A 64 -12.41 -5.28 -18.57
C PRO A 64 -11.44 -5.22 -19.75
N SER A 65 -11.42 -6.31 -20.50
CA SER A 65 -10.63 -6.46 -21.71
C SER A 65 -10.88 -5.25 -22.60
N GLU A 66 -9.80 -4.74 -23.19
CA GLU A 66 -9.80 -3.63 -24.13
C GLU A 66 -11.03 -3.67 -25.03
N VAL A 67 -11.82 -2.59 -25.01
CA VAL A 67 -12.83 -2.35 -26.02
C VAL A 67 -12.07 -2.33 -27.35
N LYS A 68 -12.18 -3.41 -28.13
CA LYS A 68 -11.75 -3.39 -29.52
C LYS A 68 -12.65 -2.40 -30.24
N ASP A 69 -12.12 -1.22 -30.54
CA ASP A 69 -12.72 -0.30 -31.50
C ASP A 69 -12.82 -1.01 -32.85
N THR A 70 -14.00 -1.55 -33.17
CA THR A 70 -14.39 -1.85 -34.54
C THR A 70 -15.02 -0.60 -35.12
N SER A 71 -14.18 0.31 -35.58
CA SER A 71 -14.56 1.38 -36.50
C SER A 71 -14.41 0.84 -37.92
N GLY A 72 -15.55 0.61 -38.57
CA GLY A 72 -15.64 0.30 -40.01
C GLY A 72 -15.49 1.54 -40.89
#